data_AF-A0A9W6VIE0-F1
#
_entry.id   AF-A0A9W6VIE0-F1
#
_cell.length_a   1.000
_cell.length_b   1.000
_cell.length_c   1.000
_cell.angle_alpha   90.00
_cell.angle_beta   90.00
_cell.angle_gamma   90.00
#
_symmetry.space_group_name_H-M   'P 1'
#
loop_
_entity.id
_entity.type
_entity.pdbx_description
1 polymer ?
#
loop_
_entity_poly.entity_id
_entity_poly.type
_entity_poly.pdbx_seq_one_letter_code
_entity_poly.pdbx_strand_id
1 'polypeptide(L)'
;MLRRAAGDVSDAITGLLNGVKEVHSLAAAHEFTIGEDGSITSLAPPPVCTDADPDGSQATRDRQRIAVELQDRIQEVLRSAEDVDNDFCAVLDRILSNHVLDPGSDHTDLAAAGNSGAALGSLSIPAPPPVGATPAENAAWWATLSHDQQLVLIHDHPELVGNRDGVAAWARSQANLAMVPKLRTQLQQQYDTVLAQASGKERNTGVDDAVFFGSPGITDKPALGPIPINGNPLHDLQIPTGHAYDLAANGDPIANDVPLIGRFGPAPQTLDGMNHLSTDAALTPDGQQLTTSHGHSEYTTSINGIDTTSKYNIAAVVAGQPDLTIPAR
;
A
#
# COMPACT_ATOMS: atom_id res chain seq x y z
N MET A 1 -3.31 -37.91 7.73
CA MET A 1 -2.30 -37.77 6.67
C MET A 1 -2.71 -38.50 5.39
N LEU A 2 -2.97 -39.82 5.42
CA LEU A 2 -3.34 -40.59 4.21
C LEU A 2 -4.57 -40.04 3.44
N ARG A 3 -5.63 -39.64 4.15
CA ARG A 3 -6.87 -39.10 3.55
C ARG A 3 -6.72 -37.69 2.97
N ARG A 4 -5.69 -36.95 3.38
CA ARG A 4 -5.34 -35.62 2.84
C ARG A 4 -4.45 -35.76 1.61
N ALA A 5 -3.40 -36.58 1.69
CA ALA A 5 -2.54 -36.90 0.54
C ALA A 5 -3.33 -37.50 -0.65
N ALA A 6 -4.32 -38.36 -0.38
CA ALA A 6 -5.20 -38.88 -1.43
C ALA A 6 -6.15 -37.81 -2.02
N GLY A 7 -6.48 -36.77 -1.27
CA GLY A 7 -7.25 -35.62 -1.75
C GLY A 7 -6.41 -34.70 -2.64
N ASP A 8 -5.19 -34.40 -2.20
CA ASP A 8 -4.26 -33.52 -2.93
C ASP A 8 -3.88 -34.12 -4.30
N VAL A 9 -3.65 -35.44 -4.37
CA VAL A 9 -3.43 -36.16 -5.64
C VAL A 9 -4.68 -36.16 -6.52
N SER A 10 -5.88 -36.28 -5.94
CA SER A 10 -7.14 -36.25 -6.70
C SER A 10 -7.41 -34.87 -7.31
N ASP A 11 -7.06 -33.80 -6.60
CA ASP A 11 -7.19 -32.42 -7.09
C ASP A 11 -6.16 -32.13 -8.19
N ALA A 12 -4.92 -32.61 -8.03
CA ALA A 12 -3.88 -32.49 -9.05
C ALA A 12 -4.22 -33.24 -10.35
N ILE A 13 -4.74 -34.47 -10.25
CA ILE A 13 -5.24 -35.24 -11.39
C ILE A 13 -6.42 -34.52 -12.08
N THR A 14 -7.30 -33.88 -11.30
CA THR A 14 -8.41 -33.09 -11.85
C THR A 14 -7.90 -31.88 -12.63
N GLY A 15 -6.86 -31.20 -12.13
CA GLY A 15 -6.15 -30.14 -12.84
C GLY A 15 -5.55 -30.61 -14.17
N LEU A 16 -4.87 -31.76 -14.15
CA LEU A 16 -4.26 -32.36 -15.34
C LEU A 16 -5.30 -32.69 -16.42
N LEU A 17 -6.42 -33.32 -16.04
CA LEU A 17 -7.51 -33.66 -16.96
C LEU A 17 -8.13 -32.43 -17.62
N ASN A 18 -8.25 -31.32 -16.88
CA ASN A 18 -8.72 -30.06 -17.43
C ASN A 18 -7.72 -29.45 -18.40
N GLY A 19 -6.41 -29.50 -18.09
CA GLY A 19 -5.34 -29.03 -18.98
C GLY A 19 -5.28 -29.81 -20.29
N VAL A 20 -5.35 -31.15 -20.23
CA VAL A 20 -5.44 -32.02 -21.42
C VAL A 20 -6.66 -31.64 -22.27
N LYS A 21 -7.83 -31.46 -21.64
CA LYS A 21 -9.07 -31.08 -22.34
C LYS A 21 -8.97 -29.71 -23.03
N GLU A 22 -8.33 -28.73 -22.39
CA GLU A 22 -8.09 -27.40 -22.96
C GLU A 22 -7.19 -27.49 -24.20
N VAL A 23 -6.08 -28.22 -24.10
CA VAL A 23 -5.13 -28.43 -25.19
C VAL A 23 -5.79 -29.12 -26.40
N HIS A 24 -6.60 -30.17 -26.18
CA HIS A 24 -7.36 -30.81 -27.24
C HIS A 24 -8.42 -29.88 -27.87
N SER A 25 -9.07 -29.04 -27.06
CA SER A 25 -10.07 -28.08 -27.56
C SER A 25 -9.41 -27.00 -28.43
N LEU A 26 -8.23 -26.51 -28.03
CA LEU A 26 -7.44 -25.55 -28.78
C LEU A 26 -6.91 -26.14 -30.11
N ALA A 27 -6.43 -27.38 -30.08
CA ALA A 27 -5.99 -28.09 -31.28
C ALA A 27 -7.15 -28.28 -32.27
N ALA A 28 -8.31 -28.73 -31.80
CA ALA A 28 -9.49 -28.91 -32.62
C ALA A 28 -9.99 -27.59 -33.25
N ALA A 29 -9.96 -26.49 -32.49
CA ALA A 29 -10.35 -25.16 -32.98
C ALA A 29 -9.47 -24.65 -34.13
N HIS A 30 -8.23 -25.14 -34.25
CA HIS A 30 -7.26 -24.74 -35.26
C HIS A 30 -6.91 -25.86 -36.26
N GLU A 31 -7.72 -26.92 -36.33
CA GLU A 31 -7.55 -28.06 -37.25
C GLU A 31 -6.21 -28.80 -37.07
N PHE A 32 -5.77 -28.92 -35.82
CA PHE A 32 -4.66 -29.76 -35.40
C PHE A 32 -5.16 -31.01 -34.66
N THR A 33 -4.43 -32.11 -34.82
CA THR A 33 -4.61 -33.34 -34.05
C THR A 33 -3.38 -33.60 -33.21
N ILE A 34 -3.59 -34.12 -32.02
CA ILE A 34 -2.53 -34.49 -31.07
C ILE A 34 -2.50 -36.01 -30.99
N GLY A 35 -1.34 -36.61 -31.26
CA GLY A 35 -1.10 -38.04 -31.10
C GLY A 35 -0.95 -38.45 -29.64
N GLU A 36 -1.03 -39.76 -29.36
CA GLU A 36 -0.85 -40.31 -28.00
C GLU A 36 0.55 -40.06 -27.42
N ASP A 37 1.53 -39.78 -28.29
CA ASP A 37 2.91 -39.40 -27.95
C ASP A 37 3.11 -37.88 -27.78
N GLY A 38 2.03 -37.10 -27.85
CA GLY A 38 2.09 -35.63 -27.80
C GLY A 38 2.51 -34.97 -29.11
N SER A 39 2.66 -35.72 -30.21
CA SER A 39 2.98 -35.15 -31.53
C SER A 39 1.81 -34.34 -32.10
N ILE A 40 2.12 -33.18 -32.69
CA ILE A 40 1.11 -32.30 -33.30
C ILE A 40 1.12 -32.48 -34.81
N THR A 41 -0.03 -32.87 -35.38
CA THR A 41 -0.22 -32.99 -36.83
C THR A 41 -1.29 -32.01 -37.29
N SER A 42 -1.01 -31.26 -38.35
CA SER A 42 -1.98 -30.38 -38.99
C SER A 42 -2.88 -31.15 -39.95
N LEU A 43 -4.20 -30.99 -39.85
CA LEU A 43 -5.16 -31.55 -40.80
C LEU A 43 -5.62 -30.57 -41.88
N ALA A 44 -5.31 -29.28 -41.73
CA ALA A 44 -5.78 -28.29 -42.69
C ALA A 44 -5.17 -28.51 -44.08
N PRO A 45 -5.94 -28.21 -45.15
CA PRO A 45 -5.40 -28.17 -46.48
C PRO A 45 -4.26 -27.13 -46.59
N PRO A 46 -3.34 -27.29 -47.55
CA PRO A 46 -2.32 -26.29 -47.83
C PRO A 46 -2.93 -24.90 -47.99
N PRO A 47 -2.25 -23.84 -47.53
CA PRO A 47 -2.79 -22.49 -47.59
C PRO A 47 -3.12 -22.11 -49.04
N VAL A 48 -4.35 -21.63 -49.24
CA VAL A 48 -4.84 -21.20 -50.55
C VAL A 48 -4.41 -19.76 -50.76
N CYS A 49 -3.74 -19.48 -51.87
CA CYS A 49 -3.37 -18.11 -52.25
C CYS A 49 -4.62 -17.25 -52.42
N THR A 50 -4.64 -16.08 -51.78
CA THR A 50 -5.72 -15.10 -51.89
C THR A 50 -5.17 -13.76 -52.37
N ASP A 51 -6.04 -12.82 -52.78
CA ASP A 51 -5.61 -11.47 -53.16
C ASP A 51 -4.86 -10.73 -52.03
N ALA A 52 -5.10 -11.10 -50.77
CA ALA A 52 -4.45 -10.55 -49.59
C ALA A 52 -3.20 -11.34 -49.13
N ASP A 53 -3.05 -12.60 -49.57
CA ASP A 53 -1.90 -13.48 -49.27
C ASP A 53 -1.53 -14.26 -50.55
N PRO A 54 -0.87 -13.62 -51.54
CA PRO A 54 -0.67 -14.19 -52.87
C PRO A 54 0.23 -15.42 -52.89
N ASP A 55 1.07 -15.58 -51.87
CA ASP A 55 2.03 -16.68 -51.72
C ASP A 55 1.68 -17.63 -50.56
N GLY A 56 0.60 -17.39 -49.81
CA GLY A 56 0.18 -18.20 -48.67
C GLY A 56 1.12 -18.11 -47.45
N SER A 57 2.05 -17.14 -47.45
CA SER A 57 3.10 -17.04 -46.44
C SER A 57 2.58 -16.56 -45.09
N GLN A 58 1.50 -15.77 -45.05
CA GLN A 58 0.90 -15.31 -43.81
C GLN A 58 0.13 -16.43 -43.13
N ALA A 59 -0.71 -17.15 -43.90
CA ALA A 59 -1.41 -18.32 -43.40
C ALA A 59 -0.45 -19.40 -42.85
N THR A 60 0.70 -19.60 -43.50
CA THR A 60 1.74 -20.51 -43.02
C THR A 60 2.35 -20.05 -41.69
N ARG A 61 2.66 -18.75 -41.54
CA ARG A 61 3.24 -18.18 -40.31
C ARG A 61 2.29 -18.22 -39.13
N ASP A 62 1.03 -17.87 -39.36
CA ASP A 62 -0.01 -17.93 -38.32
C ASP A 62 -0.20 -19.35 -37.82
N ARG A 63 -0.19 -20.33 -38.73
CA ARG A 63 -0.29 -21.74 -38.39
C ARG A 63 0.93 -22.25 -37.62
N GLN A 64 2.13 -21.81 -37.99
CA GLN A 64 3.35 -22.13 -37.24
C GLN A 64 3.32 -21.55 -35.82
N ARG A 65 2.82 -20.33 -35.64
CA ARG A 65 2.67 -19.69 -34.32
C ARG A 65 1.73 -20.50 -33.42
N ILE A 66 0.60 -20.93 -33.96
CA ILE A 66 -0.38 -21.77 -33.23
C ILE A 66 0.23 -23.13 -32.89
N ALA A 67 1.00 -23.74 -33.79
CA ALA A 67 1.69 -25.00 -33.53
C ALA A 67 2.71 -24.89 -32.37
N VAL A 68 3.45 -23.79 -32.30
CA VAL A 68 4.38 -23.51 -31.19
C VAL A 68 3.62 -23.33 -29.87
N GLU A 69 2.53 -22.55 -29.86
CA GLU A 69 1.72 -22.37 -28.65
C GLU A 69 1.11 -23.69 -28.16
N LEU A 70 0.63 -24.53 -29.08
CA LEU A 70 0.14 -25.87 -28.76
C LEU A 70 1.25 -26.75 -28.17
N GLN A 71 2.46 -26.69 -28.73
CA GLN A 71 3.61 -27.43 -28.23
C GLN A 71 3.99 -27.02 -26.80
N ASP A 72 4.04 -25.72 -26.54
CA ASP A 72 4.36 -25.18 -25.21
C ASP A 72 3.31 -25.64 -24.17
N ARG A 73 2.01 -25.59 -24.52
CA ARG A 73 0.94 -26.04 -23.62
C ARG A 73 0.94 -27.56 -23.40
N ILE A 74 1.27 -28.36 -24.41
CA ILE A 74 1.44 -29.81 -24.26
C ILE A 74 2.60 -30.13 -23.32
N GLN A 75 3.73 -29.46 -23.49
CA GLN A 75 4.90 -29.64 -22.62
C GLN A 75 4.59 -29.29 -21.16
N GLU A 76 3.82 -28.23 -20.93
CA GLU A 76 3.39 -27.85 -19.58
C GLU A 76 2.52 -28.93 -18.92
N VAL A 77 1.56 -29.50 -19.67
CA VAL A 77 0.70 -30.59 -19.18
C VAL A 77 1.52 -31.86 -18.91
N LEU A 78 2.46 -32.22 -19.79
CA LEU A 78 3.31 -33.40 -19.59
C LEU A 78 4.22 -33.24 -18.37
N ARG A 79 4.80 -32.05 -18.18
CA ARG A 79 5.59 -31.75 -16.98
C ARG A 79 4.74 -31.83 -15.71
N SER A 80 3.54 -31.26 -15.74
CA SER A 80 2.61 -31.36 -14.61
C SER A 80 2.20 -32.81 -14.30
N ALA A 81 2.16 -33.71 -15.29
CA ALA A 81 1.91 -35.13 -15.06
C ALA A 81 3.10 -35.81 -14.37
N GLU A 82 4.33 -35.52 -14.83
CA GLU A 82 5.56 -36.04 -14.24
C GLU A 82 5.74 -35.56 -12.79
N ASP A 83 5.41 -34.29 -12.51
CA ASP A 83 5.46 -33.72 -11.16
C ASP A 83 4.48 -34.46 -10.21
N VAL A 84 3.25 -34.72 -10.67
CA VAL A 84 2.25 -35.49 -9.89
C VAL A 84 2.70 -36.93 -9.63
N ASP A 85 3.33 -37.58 -10.61
CA ASP A 85 3.88 -38.94 -10.46
C ASP A 85 5.05 -38.99 -9.46
N ASN A 86 5.94 -38.00 -9.52
CA ASN A 86 7.07 -37.86 -8.59
C ASN A 86 6.59 -37.60 -7.15
N ASP A 87 5.61 -36.71 -6.98
CA ASP A 87 4.99 -36.42 -5.69
C ASP A 87 4.33 -37.67 -5.08
N PHE A 88 3.63 -38.45 -5.91
CA PHE A 88 3.01 -39.68 -5.46
C PHE A 88 4.06 -40.73 -5.04
N CYS A 89 5.14 -40.89 -5.80
CA CYS A 89 6.26 -41.76 -5.44
C CYS A 89 6.90 -41.36 -4.11
N ALA A 90 7.14 -40.06 -3.90
CA ALA A 90 7.71 -39.54 -2.65
C ALA A 90 6.80 -39.79 -1.44
N VAL A 91 5.48 -39.67 -1.60
CA VAL A 91 4.50 -40.00 -0.55
C VAL A 91 4.56 -41.48 -0.17
N LEU A 92 4.69 -42.37 -1.16
CA LEU A 92 4.81 -43.81 -0.93
C LEU A 92 6.12 -44.16 -0.20
N ASP A 93 7.24 -43.57 -0.61
CA ASP A 93 8.55 -43.80 0.03
C ASP A 93 8.59 -43.32 1.49
N ARG A 94 7.91 -42.21 1.79
CA ARG A 94 7.81 -41.68 3.16
C ARG A 94 7.00 -42.59 4.08
N ILE A 95 5.95 -43.22 3.56
CA ILE A 95 5.15 -44.22 4.30
C ILE A 95 6.00 -45.46 4.62
N LEU A 96 6.87 -45.86 3.69
CA LEU A 96 7.78 -46.99 3.84
C LEU A 96 8.95 -46.68 4.81
N SER A 97 9.43 -45.44 4.84
CA SER A 97 10.61 -45.04 5.62
C SER A 97 10.32 -44.69 7.09
N ASN A 98 9.09 -44.28 7.43
CA ASN A 98 8.72 -43.88 8.80
C ASN A 98 8.46 -45.06 9.76
N HIS A 99 9.06 -46.23 9.50
CA HIS A 99 8.99 -47.43 10.34
C HIS A 99 10.36 -47.87 10.91
N VAL A 100 11.42 -47.06 10.77
CA VAL A 100 12.75 -47.36 11.34
C VAL A 100 13.20 -46.22 12.26
N LEU A 101 13.15 -46.48 13.57
CA LEU A 101 13.67 -45.66 14.71
C LEU A 101 15.22 -45.76 14.75
N ASP A 102 16.02 -44.87 15.36
CA ASP A 102 16.06 -44.50 16.80
C ASP A 102 17.05 -43.29 17.05
N PRO A 103 17.05 -42.62 18.23
CA PRO A 103 17.69 -41.32 18.49
C PRO A 103 18.99 -41.37 19.34
N GLY A 104 19.88 -40.39 19.17
CA GLY A 104 21.04 -40.21 20.07
C GLY A 104 21.93 -38.97 19.81
N SER A 105 21.78 -37.96 20.68
CA SER A 105 22.71 -36.93 21.19
C SER A 105 23.54 -36.00 20.27
N ASP A 106 23.18 -34.71 20.36
CA ASP A 106 23.95 -33.50 20.70
C ASP A 106 24.94 -32.78 19.74
N HIS A 107 24.50 -31.57 19.42
CA HIS A 107 25.17 -30.33 18.98
C HIS A 107 25.54 -30.17 17.50
N THR A 108 24.56 -29.69 16.71
CA THR A 108 24.75 -28.45 15.93
C THR A 108 23.40 -27.77 15.66
N ASP A 109 23.23 -26.61 16.28
CA ASP A 109 22.28 -25.55 16.00
C ASP A 109 20.78 -25.90 15.80
N LEU A 110 20.07 -25.97 16.93
CA LEU A 110 18.61 -26.17 16.97
C LEU A 110 17.83 -24.99 16.34
N ALA A 111 18.44 -23.81 16.16
CA ALA A 111 17.82 -22.66 15.49
C ALA A 111 17.96 -22.71 13.95
N ALA A 112 19.02 -23.31 13.42
CA ALA A 112 19.21 -23.51 11.97
C ALA A 112 18.52 -24.78 11.45
N ALA A 113 18.44 -25.83 12.28
CA ALA A 113 17.74 -27.07 11.94
C ALA A 113 16.22 -26.99 12.18
N GLY A 114 15.77 -26.22 13.19
CA GLY A 114 14.36 -26.17 13.60
C GLY A 114 13.44 -25.37 12.67
N ASN A 115 13.95 -24.32 12.01
CA ASN A 115 13.13 -23.43 11.20
C ASN A 115 13.04 -23.81 9.70
N SER A 116 13.98 -24.61 9.20
CA SER A 116 14.02 -24.97 7.78
C SER A 116 13.20 -26.21 7.43
N GLY A 117 12.91 -27.08 8.42
CA GLY A 117 12.10 -28.30 8.20
C GLY A 117 10.63 -28.20 8.61
N ALA A 118 10.29 -27.29 9.53
CA ALA A 118 8.94 -27.19 10.09
C ALA A 118 8.04 -26.18 9.37
N ALA A 119 8.60 -25.15 8.73
CA ALA A 119 7.84 -24.09 8.06
C ALA A 119 7.64 -24.33 6.55
N LEU A 120 8.47 -25.16 5.93
CA LEU A 120 8.57 -25.34 4.46
C LEU A 120 7.91 -26.61 3.92
N GLY A 121 7.18 -27.37 4.76
CA GLY A 121 6.41 -28.52 4.30
C GLY A 121 7.24 -29.60 3.60
N SER A 122 7.73 -30.59 4.35
CA SER A 122 8.03 -31.95 3.85
C SER A 122 9.17 -32.14 2.82
N LEU A 123 9.57 -31.13 2.04
CA LEU A 123 10.69 -31.16 1.10
C LEU A 123 11.90 -30.48 1.73
N SER A 124 13.01 -31.19 1.87
CA SER A 124 14.28 -30.62 2.36
C SER A 124 14.87 -29.67 1.30
N ILE A 125 14.37 -28.45 1.23
CA ILE A 125 14.90 -27.40 0.36
C ILE A 125 16.16 -26.82 1.01
N PRO A 126 17.35 -26.92 0.38
CA PRO A 126 18.56 -26.33 0.93
C PRO A 126 18.42 -24.81 1.00
N ALA A 127 18.83 -24.23 2.13
CA ALA A 127 18.77 -22.79 2.34
C ALA A 127 19.51 -22.04 1.23
N PRO A 128 18.96 -20.91 0.73
CA PRO A 128 19.63 -20.14 -0.30
C PRO A 128 20.94 -19.51 0.23
N PRO A 129 21.89 -19.18 -0.66
CA PRO A 129 23.08 -18.41 -0.31
C PRO A 129 22.74 -17.10 0.44
N PRO A 130 23.65 -16.58 1.27
CA PRO A 130 23.40 -15.35 2.02
C PRO A 130 23.12 -14.15 1.10
N VAL A 131 22.49 -13.12 1.66
CA VAL A 131 22.25 -11.86 0.95
C VAL A 131 23.60 -11.23 0.56
N GLY A 132 23.77 -10.91 -0.72
CA GLY A 132 25.04 -10.40 -1.28
C GLY A 132 25.96 -11.47 -1.90
N ALA A 133 25.55 -12.74 -1.93
CA ALA A 133 26.24 -13.79 -2.68
C ALA A 133 26.32 -13.45 -4.18
N THR A 134 27.36 -13.95 -4.85
CA THR A 134 27.60 -13.70 -6.27
C THR A 134 26.54 -14.37 -7.15
N PRO A 135 26.30 -13.86 -8.38
CA PRO A 135 25.37 -14.52 -9.30
C PRO A 135 25.73 -15.98 -9.60
N ALA A 136 27.01 -16.33 -9.62
CA ALA A 136 27.45 -17.70 -9.86
C ALA A 136 27.07 -18.65 -8.70
N GLU A 137 27.19 -18.19 -7.46
CA GLU A 137 26.81 -18.97 -6.27
C GLU A 137 25.29 -19.19 -6.19
N ASN A 138 24.50 -18.16 -6.51
CA ASN A 138 23.04 -18.27 -6.60
C ASN A 138 22.62 -19.22 -7.74
N ALA A 139 23.29 -19.16 -8.89
CA ALA A 139 23.02 -20.07 -10.02
C ALA A 139 23.34 -21.53 -9.65
N ALA A 140 24.46 -21.77 -8.97
CA ALA A 140 24.87 -23.09 -8.51
C ALA A 140 23.85 -23.68 -7.53
N TRP A 141 23.40 -22.90 -6.54
CA TRP A 141 22.35 -23.32 -5.62
C TRP A 141 21.03 -23.62 -6.34
N TRP A 142 20.57 -22.73 -7.24
CA TRP A 142 19.33 -22.93 -7.98
C TRP A 142 19.36 -24.23 -8.80
N ALA A 143 20.52 -24.55 -9.39
CA ALA A 143 20.73 -25.79 -10.13
C ALA A 143 20.73 -27.07 -9.27
N THR A 144 20.87 -26.96 -7.94
CA THR A 144 20.75 -28.12 -7.03
C THR A 144 19.30 -28.46 -6.67
N LEU A 145 18.36 -27.55 -6.94
CA LEU A 145 16.95 -27.74 -6.61
C LEU A 145 16.25 -28.55 -7.70
N SER A 146 15.41 -29.50 -7.29
CA SER A 146 14.45 -30.12 -8.21
C SER A 146 13.43 -29.09 -8.70
N HIS A 147 12.74 -29.41 -9.79
CA HIS A 147 11.72 -28.53 -10.35
C HIS A 147 10.59 -28.23 -9.34
N ASP A 148 10.13 -29.22 -8.58
CA ASP A 148 9.13 -29.01 -7.52
C ASP A 148 9.64 -28.11 -6.40
N GLN A 149 10.90 -28.28 -5.99
CA GLN A 149 11.51 -27.41 -4.98
C GLN A 149 11.61 -25.96 -5.47
N GLN A 150 11.89 -25.76 -6.77
CA GLN A 150 11.87 -24.44 -7.41
C GLN A 150 10.45 -23.84 -7.40
N LEU A 151 9.43 -24.63 -7.74
CA LEU A 151 8.02 -24.19 -7.73
C LEU A 151 7.53 -23.84 -6.32
N VAL A 152 7.85 -24.66 -5.31
CA VAL A 152 7.54 -24.37 -3.90
C VAL A 152 8.18 -23.06 -3.47
N LEU A 153 9.46 -22.83 -3.80
CA LEU A 153 10.11 -21.55 -3.51
C LEU A 153 9.45 -20.37 -4.24
N ILE A 154 9.04 -20.54 -5.50
CA ILE A 154 8.38 -19.48 -6.27
C ILE A 154 7.00 -19.14 -5.68
N HIS A 155 6.23 -20.13 -5.23
CA HIS A 155 4.88 -19.97 -4.72
C HIS A 155 4.86 -19.51 -3.25
N ASP A 156 5.55 -20.24 -2.37
CA ASP A 156 5.49 -20.04 -0.93
C ASP A 156 6.46 -18.94 -0.47
N HIS A 157 7.63 -18.86 -1.11
CA HIS A 157 8.73 -17.95 -0.74
C HIS A 157 9.30 -17.10 -1.89
N PRO A 158 8.45 -16.40 -2.67
CA PRO A 158 8.90 -15.63 -3.84
C PRO A 158 9.97 -14.58 -3.50
N GLU A 159 9.98 -14.07 -2.26
CA GLU A 159 10.97 -13.13 -1.73
C GLU A 159 12.41 -13.69 -1.73
N LEU A 160 12.56 -15.02 -1.68
CA LEU A 160 13.86 -15.68 -1.72
C LEU A 160 14.39 -15.87 -3.14
N VAL A 161 13.59 -15.64 -4.19
CA VAL A 161 13.94 -15.96 -5.58
C VAL A 161 14.02 -14.70 -6.45
N GLY A 162 13.02 -13.82 -6.38
CA GLY A 162 12.79 -12.76 -7.38
C GLY A 162 13.96 -11.80 -7.62
N ASN A 163 14.65 -11.41 -6.55
CA ASN A 163 15.78 -10.46 -6.58
C ASN A 163 17.17 -11.14 -6.64
N ARG A 164 17.26 -12.46 -6.76
CA ARG A 164 18.55 -13.17 -6.80
C ARG A 164 19.11 -13.25 -8.21
N ASP A 165 20.10 -12.42 -8.49
CA ASP A 165 20.90 -12.55 -9.71
C ASP A 165 21.58 -13.92 -9.75
N GLY A 166 21.59 -14.55 -10.93
CA GLY A 166 22.05 -15.94 -11.11
C GLY A 166 20.94 -16.98 -11.21
N VAL A 167 19.75 -16.71 -10.65
CA VAL A 167 18.57 -17.57 -10.83
C VAL A 167 18.00 -17.40 -12.25
N ALA A 168 17.45 -18.48 -12.81
CA ALA A 168 16.84 -18.48 -14.13
C ALA A 168 15.78 -17.36 -14.28
N ALA A 169 15.80 -16.66 -15.43
CA ALA A 169 14.97 -15.48 -15.65
C ALA A 169 13.47 -15.75 -15.53
N TRP A 170 13.01 -16.92 -16.01
CA TRP A 170 11.61 -17.33 -15.88
C TRP A 170 11.18 -17.47 -14.41
N ALA A 171 12.04 -18.05 -13.57
CA ALA A 171 11.76 -18.28 -12.16
C ALA A 171 11.72 -16.96 -11.38
N ARG A 172 12.67 -16.05 -11.67
CA ARG A 172 12.66 -14.69 -11.13
C ARG A 172 11.41 -13.93 -11.55
N SER A 173 11.01 -14.04 -12.81
CA SER A 173 9.81 -13.36 -13.32
C SER A 173 8.55 -13.89 -12.63
N GLN A 174 8.41 -15.21 -12.49
CA GLN A 174 7.27 -15.82 -11.80
C GLN A 174 7.24 -15.44 -10.32
N ALA A 175 8.36 -15.50 -9.61
CA ALA A 175 8.45 -15.09 -8.21
C ALA A 175 8.12 -13.61 -8.03
N ASN A 176 8.63 -12.73 -8.90
CA ASN A 176 8.32 -11.31 -8.87
C ASN A 176 6.83 -11.05 -9.14
N LEU A 177 6.22 -11.75 -10.10
CA LEU A 177 4.79 -11.66 -10.37
C LEU A 177 3.94 -12.15 -9.18
N ALA A 178 4.32 -13.26 -8.55
CA ALA A 178 3.68 -13.77 -7.33
C ALA A 178 3.80 -12.79 -6.15
N MET A 179 4.85 -11.96 -6.13
CA MET A 179 5.07 -10.94 -5.11
C MET A 179 4.20 -9.69 -5.30
N VAL A 180 3.76 -9.38 -6.53
CA VAL A 180 2.99 -8.15 -6.84
C VAL A 180 1.70 -8.02 -6.01
N PRO A 181 0.82 -9.03 -5.91
CA PRO A 181 -0.40 -8.92 -5.10
C PRO A 181 -0.11 -8.72 -3.61
N LYS A 182 0.91 -9.40 -3.08
CA LYS A 182 1.36 -9.29 -1.69
C LYS A 182 1.88 -7.86 -1.41
N LEU A 183 2.74 -7.32 -2.28
CA LEU A 183 3.24 -5.95 -2.17
C LEU A 183 2.14 -4.92 -2.31
N ARG A 184 1.21 -5.10 -3.25
CA ARG A 184 0.05 -4.20 -3.40
C ARG A 184 -0.78 -4.17 -2.14
N THR A 185 -1.03 -5.32 -1.51
CA THR A 185 -1.78 -5.42 -0.25
C THR A 185 -1.04 -4.74 0.89
N GLN A 186 0.27 -4.98 1.01
CA GLN A 186 1.12 -4.32 2.02
C GLN A 186 1.16 -2.80 1.83
N LEU A 187 1.35 -2.33 0.60
CA LEU A 187 1.33 -0.91 0.27
C LEU A 187 -0.04 -0.29 0.49
N GLN A 188 -1.13 -1.01 0.21
CA GLN A 188 -2.49 -0.56 0.52
C GLN A 188 -2.68 -0.46 2.03
N GLN A 189 -2.25 -1.45 2.81
CA GLN A 189 -2.31 -1.40 4.28
C GLN A 189 -1.45 -0.28 4.85
N GLN A 190 -0.27 -0.04 4.29
CA GLN A 190 0.57 1.09 4.67
C GLN A 190 -0.09 2.41 4.30
N TYR A 191 -0.69 2.51 3.12
CA TYR A 191 -1.47 3.66 2.69
C TYR A 191 -2.65 3.91 3.63
N ASP A 192 -3.44 2.87 3.93
CA ASP A 192 -4.58 2.95 4.86
C ASP A 192 -4.13 3.27 6.28
N THR A 193 -2.97 2.77 6.71
CA THR A 193 -2.38 3.08 8.02
C THR A 193 -1.89 4.52 8.06
N VAL A 194 -1.20 5.00 7.03
CA VAL A 194 -0.76 6.39 6.91
C VAL A 194 -1.96 7.31 6.80
N LEU A 195 -2.99 6.92 6.06
CA LEU A 195 -4.25 7.61 5.96
C LEU A 195 -4.97 7.62 7.30
N ALA A 196 -4.96 6.51 8.05
CA ALA A 196 -5.54 6.40 9.39
C ALA A 196 -4.71 7.14 10.45
N GLN A 197 -3.40 7.28 10.27
CA GLN A 197 -2.53 8.10 11.11
C GLN A 197 -2.68 9.58 10.78
N ALA A 198 -2.87 9.92 9.51
CA ALA A 198 -3.19 11.27 9.04
C ALA A 198 -4.62 11.66 9.46
N SER A 199 -5.60 10.76 9.33
CA SER A 199 -6.97 10.95 9.75
C SER A 199 -7.17 10.73 11.25
N GLY A 200 -6.27 10.03 11.93
CA GLY A 200 -6.17 10.01 13.38
C GLY A 200 -5.48 11.26 13.93
N LYS A 201 -4.72 11.95 13.07
CA LYS A 201 -4.23 13.32 13.25
C LYS A 201 -5.20 14.39 12.73
N GLU A 202 -6.38 14.02 12.25
CA GLU A 202 -7.46 14.96 11.88
C GLU A 202 -8.76 14.53 12.60
N ARG A 203 -9.24 15.26 13.60
CA ARG A 203 -9.62 16.66 13.44
C ARG A 203 -9.12 17.53 14.59
N ASN A 204 -7.81 17.65 14.71
CA ASN A 204 -7.20 18.70 15.52
C ASN A 204 -6.11 19.30 14.64
N THR A 205 -6.09 20.61 14.47
CA THR A 205 -4.97 21.40 13.89
C THR A 205 -3.58 21.02 14.41
N GLY A 206 -3.52 20.26 15.51
CA GLY A 206 -2.38 20.11 16.38
C GLY A 206 -2.31 21.20 17.45
N VAL A 207 -3.27 22.14 17.48
CA VAL A 207 -3.39 23.19 18.50
C VAL A 207 -4.68 23.04 19.30
N ASP A 208 -4.56 23.10 20.62
CA ASP A 208 -5.70 22.98 21.53
C ASP A 208 -6.54 24.27 21.56
N ASP A 209 -5.89 25.44 21.43
CA ASP A 209 -6.51 26.76 21.37
C ASP A 209 -5.86 27.61 20.27
N ALA A 210 -6.65 28.48 19.63
CA ALA A 210 -6.15 29.40 18.61
C ALA A 210 -6.64 30.83 18.87
N VAL A 211 -5.72 31.79 18.88
CA VAL A 211 -6.02 33.22 19.01
C VAL A 211 -5.69 33.96 17.72
N PHE A 212 -6.70 34.58 17.12
CA PHE A 212 -6.58 35.41 15.91
C PHE A 212 -6.63 36.88 16.30
N PHE A 213 -5.50 37.58 16.17
CA PHE A 213 -5.43 39.01 16.49
C PHE A 213 -4.98 39.80 15.27
N GLY A 214 -5.61 40.95 15.01
CA GLY A 214 -5.26 41.80 13.86
C GLY A 214 -5.53 41.15 12.49
N SER A 215 -6.35 40.11 12.41
CA SER A 215 -6.41 39.27 11.22
C SER A 215 -7.23 39.92 10.08
N PRO A 216 -6.73 39.94 8.83
CA PRO A 216 -7.44 40.52 7.67
C PRO A 216 -8.61 39.67 7.14
N GLY A 217 -8.95 38.60 7.84
CA GLY A 217 -9.88 37.55 7.44
C GLY A 217 -9.29 36.17 7.70
N ILE A 218 -10.16 35.16 7.79
CA ILE A 218 -9.75 33.74 7.94
C ILE A 218 -10.42 32.89 6.85
N THR A 219 -9.62 32.12 6.10
CA THR A 219 -10.10 31.16 5.09
C THR A 219 -9.11 30.02 4.87
N ASP A 220 -9.62 28.82 4.65
CA ASP A 220 -8.85 27.65 4.17
C ASP A 220 -8.71 27.63 2.63
N LYS A 221 -9.51 28.46 1.95
CA LYS A 221 -9.58 28.59 0.49
C LYS A 221 -9.37 30.06 0.10
N PRO A 222 -8.12 30.55 0.01
CA PRO A 222 -7.86 31.91 -0.43
C PRO A 222 -8.31 32.08 -1.89
N ALA A 223 -9.33 32.90 -2.12
CA ALA A 223 -9.83 33.19 -3.47
C ALA A 223 -9.02 34.34 -4.11
N LEU A 224 -8.53 34.13 -5.33
CA LEU A 224 -7.99 35.20 -6.17
C LEU A 224 -9.10 35.73 -7.09
N GLY A 225 -10.04 36.52 -6.54
CA GLY A 225 -11.10 37.17 -7.33
C GLY A 225 -12.36 37.50 -6.53
N PRO A 226 -13.35 38.20 -7.12
CA PRO A 226 -14.56 38.71 -6.45
C PRO A 226 -15.61 37.61 -6.19
N ILE A 227 -15.19 36.36 -6.00
CA ILE A 227 -16.10 35.24 -5.79
C ILE A 227 -16.42 35.15 -4.29
N PRO A 228 -17.71 35.15 -3.89
CA PRO A 228 -18.09 35.00 -2.49
C PRO A 228 -17.52 33.69 -1.92
N ILE A 229 -16.78 33.81 -0.82
CA ILE A 229 -16.27 32.66 -0.09
C ILE A 229 -17.42 32.13 0.77
N ASN A 230 -18.17 31.15 0.25
CA ASN A 230 -19.20 30.46 1.02
C ASN A 230 -18.53 29.32 1.82
N GLY A 231 -18.61 29.38 3.15
CA GLY A 231 -18.10 28.34 4.06
C GLY A 231 -18.10 28.79 5.52
N ASN A 232 -17.96 27.84 6.46
CA ASN A 232 -17.64 28.13 7.85
C ASN A 232 -16.15 27.81 8.09
N PRO A 233 -15.25 28.80 7.93
CA PRO A 233 -13.81 28.56 7.99
C PRO A 233 -13.34 28.06 9.37
N LEU A 234 -14.12 28.23 10.44
CA LEU A 234 -13.77 27.65 11.74
C LEU A 234 -13.90 26.12 11.76
N HIS A 235 -14.89 25.57 11.05
CA HIS A 235 -15.03 24.12 10.95
C HIS A 235 -13.89 23.51 10.13
N ASP A 236 -13.47 24.21 9.08
CA ASP A 236 -12.39 23.78 8.19
C ASP A 236 -11.01 23.92 8.85
N LEU A 237 -10.87 24.88 9.79
CA LEU A 237 -9.66 25.02 10.60
C LEU A 237 -9.48 23.88 11.59
N GLN A 238 -10.47 23.05 11.91
CA GLN A 238 -10.31 21.92 12.85
C GLN A 238 -9.83 22.33 14.27
N ILE A 239 -10.17 23.54 14.72
CA ILE A 239 -9.97 23.97 16.12
C ILE A 239 -11.14 23.39 16.94
N PRO A 240 -10.91 22.84 18.15
CA PRO A 240 -11.99 22.36 18.99
C PRO A 240 -13.08 23.43 19.21
N THR A 241 -14.35 23.02 19.23
CA THR A 241 -15.47 23.94 19.42
C THR A 241 -15.33 24.69 20.75
N GLY A 242 -15.37 26.03 20.70
CA GLY A 242 -15.18 26.88 21.89
C GLY A 242 -13.72 27.21 22.21
N HIS A 243 -12.75 26.79 21.38
CA HIS A 243 -11.32 27.03 21.58
C HIS A 243 -10.69 27.97 20.54
N ALA A 244 -11.52 28.73 19.82
CA ALA A 244 -11.10 29.72 18.85
C ALA A 244 -11.47 31.11 19.34
N TYR A 245 -10.50 32.02 19.42
CA TYR A 245 -10.65 33.35 19.99
C TYR A 245 -10.20 34.41 19.00
N ASP A 246 -10.83 35.58 19.02
CA ASP A 246 -10.39 36.73 18.24
C ASP A 246 -10.21 38.00 19.08
N LEU A 247 -9.32 38.86 18.60
CA LEU A 247 -9.02 40.18 19.14
C LEU A 247 -8.93 41.17 17.98
N ALA A 248 -9.84 42.13 17.95
CA ALA A 248 -9.85 43.23 16.98
C ALA A 248 -9.75 44.57 17.69
N ALA A 249 -8.56 45.18 17.65
CA ALA A 249 -8.31 46.48 18.27
C ALA A 249 -9.05 47.58 17.52
N ASN A 250 -9.58 48.55 18.27
CA ASN A 250 -10.12 49.76 17.68
C ASN A 250 -9.03 50.49 16.90
N GLY A 251 -9.35 51.03 15.72
CA GLY A 251 -8.38 51.70 14.84
C GLY A 251 -7.41 50.78 14.10
N ASP A 252 -7.62 49.46 14.12
CA ASP A 252 -6.87 48.53 13.27
C ASP A 252 -7.54 48.36 11.89
N PRO A 253 -7.05 49.01 10.82
CA PRO A 253 -7.65 48.88 9.49
C PRO A 253 -7.49 47.48 8.90
N ILE A 254 -6.49 46.70 9.35
CA ILE A 254 -6.29 45.33 8.88
C ILE A 254 -7.36 44.42 9.45
N ALA A 255 -7.69 44.54 10.73
CA ALA A 255 -8.75 43.73 11.34
C ALA A 255 -10.16 44.17 10.95
N ASN A 256 -10.37 45.47 10.73
CA ASN A 256 -11.72 46.04 10.59
C ASN A 256 -12.13 46.35 9.14
N ASP A 257 -11.19 46.74 8.27
CA ASP A 257 -11.52 47.22 6.92
C ASP A 257 -11.09 46.23 5.82
N VAL A 258 -9.94 45.58 5.96
CA VAL A 258 -9.43 44.62 4.96
C VAL A 258 -10.33 43.40 4.73
N PRO A 259 -11.04 42.84 5.74
CA PRO A 259 -11.97 41.74 5.50
C PRO A 259 -13.11 42.09 4.52
N LEU A 260 -13.48 43.37 4.40
CA LEU A 260 -14.50 43.85 3.46
C LEU A 260 -14.10 43.65 1.99
N ILE A 261 -12.79 43.50 1.72
CA ILE A 261 -12.25 43.20 0.40
C ILE A 261 -12.49 41.72 0.04
N GLY A 262 -12.80 40.86 1.02
CA GLY A 262 -13.19 39.47 0.82
C GLY A 262 -12.07 38.53 0.34
N ARG A 263 -10.82 39.01 0.27
CA ARG A 263 -9.68 38.21 -0.23
C ARG A 263 -9.23 37.12 0.74
N PHE A 264 -9.35 37.38 2.04
CA PHE A 264 -8.80 36.54 3.10
C PHE A 264 -9.87 35.80 3.90
N GLY A 265 -11.13 35.81 3.46
CA GLY A 265 -12.23 35.26 4.23
C GLY A 265 -13.08 36.32 4.93
N PRO A 266 -14.18 35.88 5.59
CA PRO A 266 -14.92 36.72 6.52
C PRO A 266 -14.01 37.19 7.66
N ALA A 267 -14.40 38.31 8.26
CA ALA A 267 -13.72 38.83 9.42
C ALA A 267 -13.90 37.84 10.60
N PRO A 268 -12.84 37.53 11.39
CA PRO A 268 -12.96 36.62 12.54
C PRO A 268 -14.13 36.99 13.46
N GLN A 269 -14.33 38.28 13.67
CA GLN A 269 -15.38 38.85 14.53
C GLN A 269 -16.82 38.58 14.04
N THR A 270 -17.02 38.05 12.83
CA THR A 270 -18.35 37.71 12.30
C THR A 270 -18.58 36.20 12.18
N LEU A 271 -17.66 35.37 12.68
CA LEU A 271 -17.73 33.92 12.55
C LEU A 271 -18.50 33.27 13.71
N ASP A 272 -19.50 32.45 13.37
CA ASP A 272 -20.24 31.66 14.35
C ASP A 272 -19.31 30.63 15.03
N GLY A 273 -19.22 30.68 16.36
CA GLY A 273 -18.35 29.82 17.17
C GLY A 273 -16.99 30.45 17.54
N MET A 274 -16.75 31.71 17.15
CA MET A 274 -15.62 32.52 17.58
C MET A 274 -15.89 33.16 18.95
N ASN A 275 -14.93 33.07 19.87
CA ASN A 275 -14.98 33.77 21.15
C ASN A 275 -14.32 35.15 21.04
N HIS A 276 -15.13 36.21 21.07
CA HIS A 276 -14.63 37.59 21.01
C HIS A 276 -14.03 38.03 22.35
N LEU A 277 -12.74 38.35 22.33
CA LEU A 277 -12.01 38.86 23.50
C LEU A 277 -11.84 40.38 23.42
N SER A 278 -11.87 41.03 24.58
CA SER A 278 -11.79 42.48 24.67
C SER A 278 -10.39 43.01 24.34
N THR A 279 -10.34 44.15 23.66
CA THR A 279 -9.14 44.99 23.50
C THR A 279 -9.26 46.33 24.21
N ASP A 280 -10.39 46.61 24.86
CA ASP A 280 -10.63 47.84 25.62
C ASP A 280 -9.97 47.78 27.00
N ALA A 281 -9.74 48.94 27.61
CA ALA A 281 -9.25 48.99 28.99
C ALA A 281 -10.17 48.21 29.94
N ALA A 282 -9.59 47.38 30.79
CA ALA A 282 -10.32 46.44 31.62
C ALA A 282 -9.63 46.20 32.97
N LEU A 283 -10.30 45.46 33.85
CA LEU A 283 -9.71 44.91 35.07
C LEU A 283 -9.60 43.39 34.91
N THR A 284 -8.47 42.83 35.31
CA THR A 284 -8.31 41.37 35.47
C THR A 284 -9.22 40.85 36.59
N PRO A 285 -9.45 39.52 36.68
CA PRO A 285 -10.21 38.92 37.77
C PRO A 285 -9.67 39.22 39.17
N ASP A 286 -8.36 39.43 39.31
CA ASP A 286 -7.68 39.82 40.55
C ASP A 286 -7.57 41.34 40.76
N GLY A 287 -8.13 42.16 39.85
CA GLY A 287 -8.29 43.60 40.00
C GLY A 287 -7.14 44.46 39.48
N GLN A 288 -6.19 43.89 38.73
CA GLN A 288 -5.14 44.63 38.03
C GLN A 288 -5.74 45.43 36.86
N GLN A 289 -5.31 46.68 36.72
CA GLN A 289 -5.69 47.52 35.58
C GLN A 289 -4.93 47.12 34.32
N LEU A 290 -5.68 46.97 33.23
CA LEU A 290 -5.19 46.77 31.87
C LEU A 290 -5.57 47.99 31.04
N THR A 291 -4.73 48.32 30.06
CA THR A 291 -4.97 49.42 29.14
C THR A 291 -5.52 48.92 27.80
N THR A 292 -6.17 49.81 27.06
CA THR A 292 -6.68 49.52 25.72
C THR A 292 -5.53 49.21 24.75
N SER A 293 -5.78 48.34 23.79
CA SER A 293 -4.97 48.17 22.57
C SER A 293 -5.63 48.96 21.45
N HIS A 294 -4.86 49.79 20.75
CA HIS A 294 -5.33 50.61 19.65
C HIS A 294 -4.44 50.45 18.41
N GLY A 295 -5.05 50.23 17.25
CA GLY A 295 -4.32 50.00 16.01
C GLY A 295 -3.62 48.64 15.92
N HIS A 296 -2.99 48.38 14.78
CA HIS A 296 -2.56 47.04 14.38
C HIS A 296 -1.38 46.47 15.18
N SER A 297 -0.59 47.31 15.86
CA SER A 297 0.67 46.89 16.48
C SER A 297 0.62 46.69 18.00
N GLU A 298 -0.51 46.96 18.64
CA GLU A 298 -0.61 47.00 20.11
C GLU A 298 -1.12 45.70 20.76
N TYR A 299 -1.34 44.65 19.97
CA TYR A 299 -1.94 43.40 20.47
C TYR A 299 -1.12 42.69 21.55
N THR A 300 0.21 42.81 21.51
CA THR A 300 1.13 42.09 22.41
C THR A 300 2.01 43.03 23.24
N THR A 301 1.63 44.30 23.34
CA THR A 301 2.48 45.35 23.94
C THR A 301 2.07 45.70 25.37
N SER A 302 2.94 46.45 26.04
CA SER A 302 2.62 47.15 27.28
C SER A 302 2.80 48.64 27.01
N ILE A 303 1.83 49.46 27.42
CA ILE A 303 1.85 50.90 27.24
C ILE A 303 2.13 51.54 28.59
N ASN A 304 3.22 52.31 28.68
CA ASN A 304 3.66 52.94 29.94
C ASN A 304 3.83 51.94 31.11
N GLY A 305 4.27 50.71 30.81
CA GLY A 305 4.47 49.65 31.80
C GLY A 305 3.19 48.94 32.25
N ILE A 306 2.04 49.26 31.64
CA ILE A 306 0.76 48.59 31.88
C ILE A 306 0.48 47.65 30.69
N ASP A 307 0.19 46.38 30.96
CA ASP A 307 -0.16 45.43 29.91
C ASP A 307 -1.49 45.80 29.26
N THR A 308 -1.56 45.63 27.93
CA THR A 308 -2.81 45.82 27.21
C THR A 308 -3.75 44.63 27.46
N THR A 309 -5.07 44.88 27.35
CA THR A 309 -6.09 43.83 27.53
C THR A 309 -5.91 42.69 26.53
N SER A 310 -5.51 42.99 25.29
CA SER A 310 -5.21 41.95 24.30
C SER A 310 -4.00 41.10 24.69
N LYS A 311 -2.93 41.71 25.21
CA LYS A 311 -1.72 40.98 25.64
C LYS A 311 -2.06 40.02 26.77
N TYR A 312 -2.85 40.49 27.74
CA TYR A 312 -3.35 39.67 28.85
C TYR A 312 -4.17 38.49 28.34
N ASN A 313 -5.13 38.74 27.44
CA ASN A 313 -5.98 37.71 26.87
C ASN A 313 -5.19 36.65 26.09
N ILE A 314 -4.23 37.06 25.25
CA ILE A 314 -3.34 36.13 24.55
C ILE A 314 -2.55 35.29 25.55
N ALA A 315 -1.99 35.92 26.58
CA ALA A 315 -1.22 35.21 27.61
C ALA A 315 -2.08 34.20 28.39
N ALA A 316 -3.33 34.54 28.71
CA ALA A 316 -4.26 33.64 29.39
C ALA A 316 -4.57 32.39 28.56
N VAL A 317 -4.84 32.54 27.27
CA VAL A 317 -5.07 31.39 26.35
C VAL A 317 -3.79 30.56 26.20
N VAL A 318 -2.64 31.19 25.96
CA VAL A 318 -1.34 30.48 25.81
C VAL A 318 -0.95 29.75 27.10
N ALA A 319 -1.32 30.27 28.27
CA ALA A 319 -1.09 29.62 29.56
C ALA A 319 -2.07 28.47 29.86
N GLY A 320 -3.00 28.16 28.94
CA GLY A 320 -4.04 27.16 29.16
C GLY A 320 -5.07 27.56 30.23
N GLN A 321 -5.29 28.87 30.41
CA GLN A 321 -6.22 29.45 31.37
C GLN A 321 -7.26 30.35 30.67
N PRO A 322 -8.02 29.83 29.69
CA PRO A 322 -8.99 30.64 28.94
C PRO A 322 -10.08 31.24 29.83
N ASP A 323 -10.38 30.64 30.98
CA ASP A 323 -11.32 31.16 31.98
C ASP A 323 -10.93 32.52 32.56
N LEU A 324 -9.66 32.93 32.44
CA LEU A 324 -9.20 34.24 32.88
C LEU A 324 -9.38 35.33 31.81
N THR A 325 -9.71 34.95 30.57
CA THR A 325 -9.86 35.92 29.48
C THR A 325 -11.02 36.88 29.74
N ILE A 326 -10.88 38.10 29.22
CA ILE A 326 -11.87 39.16 29.33
C ILE A 326 -12.64 39.21 28.02
N PRO A 327 -13.93 38.82 28.00
CA PRO A 327 -14.73 38.83 26.78
C PRO A 327 -15.02 40.26 26.30
N ALA A 328 -15.18 40.44 24.99
CA ALA A 328 -15.66 41.68 24.41
C ALA A 328 -17.11 41.95 24.87
N ARG A 329 -17.49 43.24 24.95
CA ARG A 329 -18.82 43.68 25.36
C ARG A 329 -19.69 44.11 24.18
#